data_AF-A0A1B7MNE8-F1
#
_entry.id   AF-A0A1B7MNE8-F1
#
_cell.length_a   1.000
_cell.length_b   1.000
_cell.length_c   1.000
_cell.angle_alpha   90.00
_cell.angle_beta   90.00
_cell.angle_gamma   90.00
#
_symmetry.space_group_name_H-M   'P 1'
#
loop_
_entity.id
_entity.type
_entity.pdbx_description
1 polymer ?
#
loop_
_entity_poly.entity_id
_entity_poly.type
_entity_poly.pdbx_seq_one_letter_code
_entity_poly.pdbx_strand_id
1 'polypeptide(L)'
;EDVVNKPWRPVPSMRISVEDCHALRCGLMVFCLVISFLFGVNVHVSSTLLTVVDFVRDDFGLSHHYVSKNFCTVGGYATLELGATLVLCRKFYISE
;
A
#
# COMPACT_ATOMS: atom_id res chain seq x y z
N GLU A 1 2.50 -19.66 -9.37
CA GLU A 1 2.60 -18.74 -10.53
C GLU A 1 3.97 -18.09 -10.63
N ASP A 2 4.40 -17.35 -9.60
CA ASP A 2 5.60 -16.51 -9.64
C ASP A 2 6.92 -17.24 -9.93
N VAL A 3 7.08 -18.49 -9.47
CA VAL A 3 8.27 -19.31 -9.79
C VAL A 3 8.38 -19.59 -11.29
N VAL A 4 7.25 -19.78 -11.96
CA VAL A 4 7.19 -20.10 -13.40
C VAL A 4 7.26 -18.82 -14.25
N ASN A 5 6.50 -17.79 -13.87
CA ASN A 5 6.34 -16.58 -14.68
C ASN A 5 7.46 -15.56 -14.43
N LYS A 6 7.98 -15.47 -13.19
CA LYS A 6 8.89 -14.41 -12.72
C LYS A 6 9.95 -14.94 -11.74
N PRO A 7 10.80 -15.88 -12.16
CA PRO A 7 11.77 -16.55 -11.29
C PRO A 7 12.81 -15.61 -10.68
N TRP A 8 13.05 -14.44 -11.28
CA TRP A 8 14.00 -13.45 -10.78
C TRP A 8 13.50 -12.66 -9.56
N ARG A 9 12.21 -12.79 -9.17
CA ARG A 9 11.68 -12.13 -7.98
C ARG A 9 12.39 -12.62 -6.71
N PRO A 10 12.52 -11.78 -5.66
CA PRO A 10 13.27 -12.14 -4.46
C PRO A 10 12.80 -13.43 -3.78
N VAL A 11 11.48 -13.66 -3.71
CA VAL A 11 10.89 -14.84 -3.07
C VAL A 11 11.14 -16.13 -3.89
N PRO A 12 10.80 -16.22 -5.18
CA PRO A 12 11.15 -17.38 -6.02
C PRO A 12 12.65 -17.69 -6.12
N SER A 13 13.50 -16.67 -6.09
CA SER A 13 14.97 -16.83 -6.16
C SER A 13 15.62 -17.12 -4.81
N MET A 14 14.81 -17.34 -3.75
CA MET A 14 15.26 -17.61 -2.37
C MET A 14 16.21 -16.54 -1.79
N ARG A 15 16.12 -15.29 -2.25
CA ARG A 15 16.88 -14.18 -1.69
C ARG A 15 16.29 -13.66 -0.38
N ILE A 16 15.00 -13.92 -0.16
CA ILE A 16 14.26 -13.53 1.04
C ILE A 16 13.20 -14.60 1.33
N SER A 17 12.95 -14.90 2.61
CA SER A 17 11.88 -15.82 3.01
C SER A 17 10.51 -15.15 2.88
N VAL A 18 9.46 -15.95 2.71
CA VAL A 18 8.07 -15.47 2.71
C VAL A 18 7.72 -14.84 4.07
N GLU A 19 8.23 -15.42 5.16
CA GLU A 19 8.04 -14.91 6.52
C GLU A 19 8.66 -13.53 6.69
N ASP A 20 9.88 -13.33 6.18
CA ASP A 20 10.56 -12.02 6.20
C ASP A 20 9.82 -10.99 5.36
N CYS A 21 9.29 -11.38 4.20
CA CYS A 21 8.45 -10.50 3.39
C CYS A 21 7.18 -10.08 4.13
N HIS A 22 6.53 -11.00 4.84
CA HIS A 22 5.34 -10.70 5.61
C HIS A 22 5.65 -9.77 6.80
N ALA A 23 6.75 -10.04 7.51
CA ALA A 23 7.23 -9.18 8.58
C ALA A 23 7.56 -7.77 8.06
N LEU A 24 8.22 -7.67 6.91
CA LEU A 24 8.52 -6.40 6.26
C LEU A 24 7.24 -5.65 5.84
N ARG A 25 6.24 -6.34 5.28
CA ARG A 25 4.95 -5.74 4.92
C ARG A 25 4.26 -5.17 6.15
N CYS A 26 4.11 -5.96 7.20
CA CYS A 26 3.47 -5.52 8.44
C CYS A 26 4.24 -4.35 9.09
N GLY A 27 5.57 -4.43 9.15
CA GLY A 27 6.41 -3.39 9.70
C GLY A 27 6.30 -2.06 8.92
N LEU A 28 6.35 -2.11 7.59
CA LEU A 28 6.24 -0.93 6.74
C LEU A 28 4.84 -0.30 6.83
N MET A 29 3.79 -1.13 6.86
CA MET A 29 2.41 -0.68 7.03
C MET A 29 2.23 0.09 8.34
N VAL A 30 2.68 -0.49 9.46
CA VAL A 30 2.61 0.18 10.78
C VAL A 30 3.42 1.48 10.78
N PHE A 31 4.62 1.45 10.22
CA PHE A 31 5.49 2.64 10.12
C PHE A 31 4.82 3.78 9.34
N CYS A 32 4.22 3.47 8.18
CA CYS A 32 3.49 4.45 7.37
C CYS A 32 2.24 5.00 8.09
N LEU A 33 1.51 4.15 8.82
CA LEU A 33 0.34 4.59 9.60
C LEU A 33 0.74 5.52 10.77
N VAL A 34 1.85 5.23 11.44
CA VAL A 34 2.39 6.10 12.50
C VAL A 34 2.82 7.45 11.94
N ILE A 35 3.55 7.48 10.83
CA ILE A 35 3.97 8.73 10.20
C ILE A 35 2.75 9.53 9.73
N SER A 36 1.80 8.90 9.04
CA SER A 36 0.60 9.59 8.56
C SER A 36 -0.24 10.19 9.71
N PHE A 37 -0.24 9.58 10.89
CA PHE A 37 -0.86 10.13 12.08
C PHE A 37 -0.21 11.46 12.53
N LEU A 38 1.12 11.58 12.43
CA LEU A 38 1.84 12.83 12.72
C LEU A 38 1.50 13.94 11.72
N PHE A 39 1.27 13.58 10.46
CA PHE A 39 0.77 14.49 9.44
C PHE A 39 -0.72 14.77 9.56
N GLY A 40 -1.44 14.13 10.50
CA GLY A 40 -2.81 14.40 10.99
C GLY A 40 -3.95 13.63 10.31
N VAL A 41 -5.16 13.84 10.84
CA VAL A 41 -6.30 12.90 10.71
C VAL A 41 -6.69 12.58 9.26
N ASN A 42 -6.78 13.59 8.38
CA ASN A 42 -7.18 13.35 6.98
C ASN A 42 -6.17 12.49 6.21
N VAL A 43 -4.87 12.73 6.45
CA VAL A 43 -3.78 11.95 5.82
C VAL A 43 -3.76 10.52 6.37
N HIS A 44 -4.03 10.37 7.67
CA HIS A 44 -4.16 9.07 8.31
C HIS A 44 -5.33 8.25 7.73
N VAL A 45 -6.51 8.86 7.53
CA VAL A 45 -7.67 8.18 6.91
C VAL A 45 -7.34 7.69 5.50
N SER A 46 -6.70 8.53 4.68
CA SER A 46 -6.26 8.16 3.33
C SER A 46 -5.24 7.00 3.35
N SER A 47 -4.30 7.01 4.29
CA SER A 47 -3.28 5.95 4.47
C SER A 47 -3.90 4.63 4.94
N THR A 48 -4.89 4.69 5.83
CA THR A 48 -5.67 3.52 6.26
C THR A 48 -6.49 2.95 5.11
N LEU A 49 -7.10 3.79 4.27
CA LEU A 49 -7.83 3.34 3.10
C LEU A 49 -6.91 2.63 2.09
N LEU A 50 -5.72 3.17 1.84
CA LEU A 50 -4.70 2.50 1.01
C LEU A 50 -4.30 1.13 1.57
N THR A 51 -4.16 1.04 2.90
CA THR A 51 -3.85 -0.22 3.60
C THR A 51 -4.96 -1.26 3.43
N VAL A 52 -6.22 -0.84 3.52
CA VAL A 52 -7.37 -1.72 3.27
C VAL A 52 -7.38 -2.21 1.82
N VAL A 53 -7.08 -1.34 0.85
CA VAL A 53 -6.99 -1.72 -0.57
C VAL A 53 -5.89 -2.76 -0.78
N ASP A 54 -4.72 -2.58 -0.16
CA ASP A 54 -3.61 -3.55 -0.22
C ASP A 54 -4.02 -4.91 0.38
N PHE A 55 -4.67 -4.90 1.54
CA PHE A 55 -5.15 -6.11 2.19
C PHE A 55 -6.20 -6.84 1.34
N VAL A 56 -7.17 -6.12 0.76
CA VAL A 56 -8.16 -6.70 -0.15
C VAL A 56 -7.51 -7.26 -1.42
N ARG A 57 -6.43 -6.64 -1.90
CA ARG A 57 -5.71 -7.12 -3.08
C ARG A 57 -5.04 -8.47 -2.84
N ASP A 58 -4.33 -8.59 -1.73
CA ASP A 58 -3.48 -9.73 -1.40
C ASP A 58 -4.29 -10.88 -0.76
N ASP A 59 -5.13 -10.60 0.24
CA ASP A 59 -5.82 -11.65 1.01
C ASP A 59 -7.05 -12.23 0.31
N PHE A 60 -7.79 -11.44 -0.47
CA PHE A 60 -8.99 -11.95 -1.17
C PHE A 60 -8.68 -12.59 -2.54
N GLY A 61 -7.42 -12.64 -2.96
CA GLY A 61 -7.07 -13.19 -4.27
C GLY A 61 -7.74 -12.43 -5.42
N LEU A 62 -8.14 -11.17 -5.21
CA LEU A 62 -8.78 -10.32 -6.22
C LEU A 62 -7.88 -10.08 -7.45
N SER A 63 -6.59 -10.42 -7.37
CA SER A 63 -5.68 -10.47 -8.51
C SER A 63 -6.00 -11.56 -9.54
N HIS A 64 -6.82 -12.56 -9.21
CA HIS A 64 -7.14 -13.67 -10.11
C HIS A 64 -8.20 -13.31 -11.16
N HIS A 65 -9.05 -12.31 -10.89
CA HIS A 65 -10.00 -11.77 -11.86
C HIS A 65 -9.53 -10.41 -12.41
N TYR A 66 -9.60 -10.25 -13.73
CA TYR A 66 -9.08 -9.06 -14.43
C TYR A 66 -9.75 -7.75 -13.99
N VAL A 67 -11.06 -7.78 -13.71
CA VAL A 67 -11.85 -6.59 -13.34
C VAL A 67 -11.46 -6.10 -11.94
N SER A 68 -11.43 -7.00 -10.97
CA SER A 68 -11.05 -6.70 -9.58
C SER A 68 -9.61 -6.21 -9.47
N LYS A 69 -8.70 -6.78 -10.26
CA LYS A 69 -7.31 -6.34 -10.33
C LYS A 69 -7.17 -4.88 -10.77
N ASN A 70 -7.92 -4.48 -11.81
CA ASN A 70 -7.93 -3.11 -12.30
C ASN A 70 -8.57 -2.16 -11.27
N PHE A 71 -9.70 -2.55 -10.67
CA PHE A 71 -10.36 -1.74 -9.66
C PHE A 71 -9.47 -1.47 -8.44
N CYS A 72 -8.80 -2.52 -7.96
CA CYS A 72 -7.86 -2.40 -6.85
C CYS A 72 -6.64 -1.54 -7.20
N THR A 73 -6.15 -1.63 -8.44
CA THR A 73 -5.04 -0.80 -8.92
C THR A 73 -5.44 0.67 -8.93
N VAL A 74 -6.63 0.98 -9.49
CA VAL A 74 -7.18 2.36 -9.50
C VAL A 74 -7.39 2.87 -8.08
N GLY A 75 -7.96 2.05 -7.19
CA GLY A 75 -8.13 2.43 -5.78
C GLY A 75 -6.80 2.73 -5.08
N GLY A 76 -5.75 1.96 -5.36
CA GLY A 76 -4.41 2.22 -4.83
C GLY A 76 -3.83 3.56 -5.30
N TYR A 77 -3.92 3.85 -6.60
CA TYR A 77 -3.48 5.15 -7.13
C TYR A 77 -4.31 6.31 -6.58
N ALA A 78 -5.63 6.19 -6.57
CA ALA A 78 -6.51 7.24 -6.08
C ALA A 78 -6.21 7.60 -4.61
N THR A 79 -6.03 6.59 -3.75
CA THR A 79 -5.73 6.81 -2.34
C THR A 79 -4.36 7.44 -2.11
N LEU A 80 -3.34 7.07 -2.89
CA LEU A 80 -2.02 7.71 -2.86
C LEU A 80 -2.06 9.17 -3.29
N GLU A 81 -2.70 9.49 -4.42
CA GLU A 81 -2.80 10.86 -4.94
C GLU A 81 -3.60 11.75 -3.97
N LEU A 82 -4.69 11.23 -3.39
CA LEU A 82 -5.45 11.91 -2.35
C LEU A 82 -4.60 12.20 -1.11
N GLY A 83 -3.81 11.22 -0.65
CA GLY A 83 -2.92 11.39 0.51
C GLY A 83 -1.85 12.45 0.26
N ALA A 84 -1.20 12.42 -0.90
CA ALA A 84 -0.20 13.41 -1.30
C ALA A 84 -0.79 14.83 -1.36
N THR A 85 -1.98 14.97 -1.94
CA THR A 85 -2.68 16.25 -2.02
C THR A 85 -3.03 16.79 -0.63
N LEU A 86 -3.49 15.94 0.29
CA LEU A 86 -3.81 16.34 1.66
C LEU A 86 -2.58 16.81 2.44
N VAL A 87 -1.42 16.17 2.24
CA VAL A 87 -0.14 16.61 2.83
C VAL A 87 0.28 17.97 2.28
N LEU A 88 0.15 18.19 0.96
CA LEU A 88 0.47 19.47 0.33
C LEU A 88 -0.45 20.60 0.83
N CYS A 89 -1.77 20.38 0.82
CA CYS A 89 -2.74 21.38 1.28
C CYS A 89 -2.57 21.74 2.76
N ARG A 90 -2.20 20.78 3.62
CA ARG A 90 -1.85 21.04 5.02
C ARG A 90 -0.69 22.05 5.13
N LYS A 91 0.33 21.90 4.29
CA LYS A 91 1.54 22.74 4.34
C LYS A 91 1.23 24.19 3.99
N PHE A 92 0.26 24.43 3.10
CA PHE A 92 -0.21 25.78 2.77
C PHE A 92 -0.89 26.47 3.97
N TYR A 93 -1.70 25.76 4.76
CA TYR A 93 -2.47 26.36 5.86
C TYR A 93 -1.64 26.77 7.10
N ILE A 94 -0.40 26.29 7.22
CA ILE A 94 0.53 26.62 8.33
C ILE A 94 1.52 27.73 7.93
N SER A 95 1.60 28.06 6.65
CA SER A 95 2.61 28.98 6.09
C SER A 95 2.09 30.39 5.79
N GLU A 96 0.86 30.72 6.21
CA GLU A 96 0.28 32.07 6.18
C GLU A 96 0.14 32.65 7.59
#